data_AF-A0A356X0H4-F1
#
_entry.id   AF-A0A356X0H4-F1
#
_cell.length_a   1.000
_cell.length_b   1.000
_cell.length_c   1.000
_cell.angle_alpha   90.00
_cell.angle_beta   90.00
_cell.angle_gamma   90.00
#
_symmetry.space_group_name_H-M   'P 1'
#
loop_
_entity.id
_entity.type
_entity.pdbx_description
1 polymer ?
#
loop_
_entity_poly.entity_id
_entity_poly.type
_entity_poly.pdbx_seq_one_letter_code
_entity_poly.pdbx_strand_id
1 'polypeptide(L)'
;GWYTAYTPYQAEIAQGRLEALINFQTVVSDLTGMELANASLLDEGTAASEAMSMLFGQRKGKKRKEANVFFVSESCHPQTIEVLQTRAEPIDVEIRVGDHNELDVTDPKLFGMLLQYPGTDGTVEDH
;
A
#
# COMPACT_ATOMS: atom_id res chain seq x y z
N GLY A 1 -3.37 30.46 -11.89
CA GLY A 1 -4.42 29.42 -11.90
C GLY A 1 -3.87 28.16 -11.29
N TRP A 2 -4.67 27.42 -10.53
CA TRP A 2 -4.21 26.24 -9.77
C TRP A 2 -4.35 24.91 -10.54
N TYR A 3 -5.30 24.81 -11.47
CA TYR A 3 -5.63 23.56 -12.18
C TYR A 3 -5.25 23.57 -13.67
N THR A 4 -4.65 24.66 -14.17
CA THR A 4 -4.26 24.80 -15.58
C THR A 4 -2.80 24.46 -15.85
N ALA A 5 -1.99 24.40 -14.79
CA ALA A 5 -0.58 24.02 -14.89
C ALA A 5 -0.43 22.49 -14.80
N TYR A 6 0.52 21.93 -15.55
CA TYR A 6 0.85 20.50 -15.52
C TYR A 6 1.95 20.17 -14.49
N THR A 7 2.49 18.96 -14.54
CA THR A 7 3.57 18.46 -13.69
C THR A 7 4.68 19.50 -13.47
N PRO A 8 5.16 19.71 -12.23
CA PRO A 8 6.20 20.69 -11.89
C PRO A 8 7.60 20.29 -12.37
N TYR A 9 7.81 20.18 -13.69
CA TYR A 9 9.12 19.91 -14.27
C TYR A 9 10.12 21.09 -14.08
N GLN A 10 9.62 22.32 -14.01
CA GLN A 10 10.42 23.52 -13.73
C GLN A 10 10.13 23.99 -12.30
N ALA A 11 10.99 23.64 -11.36
CA ALA A 11 10.77 23.89 -9.94
C ALA A 11 10.71 25.38 -9.60
N GLU A 12 11.51 26.21 -10.27
CA GLU A 12 11.68 27.64 -10.01
C GLU A 12 10.38 28.43 -10.21
N ILE A 13 9.52 27.97 -11.13
CA ILE A 13 8.21 28.59 -11.42
C ILE A 13 7.03 27.78 -10.86
N ALA A 14 7.32 26.78 -10.03
CA ALA A 14 6.33 25.86 -9.47
C ALA A 14 6.28 25.83 -7.94
N GLN A 15 7.06 26.67 -7.27
CA GLN A 15 7.26 26.65 -5.82
C GLN A 15 5.95 26.59 -5.01
N GLY A 16 4.94 27.39 -5.38
CA GLY A 16 3.67 27.40 -4.64
C GLY A 16 2.91 26.06 -4.60
N ARG A 17 2.96 25.25 -5.67
CA ARG A 17 2.35 23.90 -5.65
C ARG A 17 3.27 22.83 -5.08
N LEU A 18 4.59 23.01 -5.23
CA LEU A 18 5.58 22.12 -4.61
C LEU A 18 5.51 22.21 -3.09
N GLU A 19 5.38 23.41 -2.54
CA GLU A 19 5.19 23.63 -1.10
C GLU A 19 3.92 22.95 -0.59
N ALA A 20 2.80 23.06 -1.32
CA ALA A 20 1.57 22.36 -0.97
C ALA A 20 1.73 20.82 -0.98
N LEU A 21 2.53 20.27 -1.89
CA LEU A 21 2.83 18.83 -1.92
C LEU A 21 3.74 18.39 -0.78
N ILE A 22 4.71 19.22 -0.36
CA ILE A 22 5.51 18.95 0.84
C ILE A 22 4.61 18.96 2.09
N ASN A 23 3.69 19.92 2.20
CA ASN A 23 2.73 19.94 3.30
C ASN A 23 1.86 18.68 3.32
N PHE A 24 1.42 18.17 2.15
CA PHE A 24 0.71 16.90 2.05
C PHE A 24 1.57 15.73 2.58
N GLN A 25 2.84 15.66 2.16
CA GLN A 25 3.77 14.62 2.64
C GLN A 25 3.95 14.69 4.16
N THR A 26 4.14 15.89 4.72
CA THR A 26 4.27 16.09 6.16
C THR A 26 3.03 15.63 6.91
N VAL A 27 1.83 16.02 6.46
CA VAL A 27 0.57 15.58 7.10
C VAL A 27 0.43 14.06 7.07
N VAL A 28 0.73 13.41 5.95
CA VAL A 28 0.66 11.95 5.84
C VAL A 28 1.69 11.29 6.78
N SER A 29 2.93 11.76 6.80
CA SER A 29 3.97 11.25 7.71
C SER A 29 3.58 11.42 9.19
N ASP A 30 3.08 12.59 9.58
CA ASP A 30 2.68 12.88 10.96
C ASP A 30 1.50 12.01 11.42
N LEU A 31 0.50 11.79 10.54
CA LEU A 31 -0.68 10.96 10.87
C LEU A 31 -0.38 9.47 10.88
N THR A 32 0.50 8.99 10.00
CA THR A 32 0.87 7.57 9.91
C THR A 32 2.01 7.18 10.85
N GLY A 33 2.76 8.16 11.36
CA GLY A 33 3.99 7.94 12.11
C GLY A 33 5.15 7.40 11.24
N MET A 34 5.03 7.43 9.92
CA MET A 34 6.04 6.90 8.99
C MET A 34 7.06 7.97 8.59
N GLU A 35 8.32 7.54 8.37
CA GLU A 35 9.43 8.45 8.07
C GLU A 35 9.27 9.21 6.75
N LEU A 36 8.58 8.63 5.75
CA LEU A 36 8.47 9.17 4.40
C LEU A 36 7.08 8.92 3.81
N ALA A 37 6.59 9.91 3.05
CA ALA A 37 5.37 9.83 2.25
C ALA A 37 5.64 10.35 0.83
N ASN A 38 4.88 9.85 -0.15
CA ASN A 38 4.94 10.34 -1.53
C ASN A 38 3.95 11.50 -1.76
N ALA A 39 3.93 12.04 -2.98
CA ALA A 39 3.09 13.18 -3.35
C ALA A 39 1.68 12.79 -3.85
N SER A 40 1.17 11.61 -3.48
CA SER A 40 -0.11 10.94 -3.86
C SER A 40 0.04 9.67 -4.71
N LEU A 41 -1.01 8.85 -4.67
CA LEU A 41 -1.32 7.76 -5.60
C LEU A 41 -2.75 7.96 -6.13
N LEU A 42 -3.21 7.06 -7.01
CA LEU A 42 -4.51 7.20 -7.69
C LEU A 42 -5.69 6.97 -6.73
N ASP A 43 -5.66 5.87 -6.00
CA ASP A 43 -6.68 5.47 -5.04
C ASP A 43 -6.10 4.46 -4.01
N GLU A 44 -6.91 4.07 -3.02
CA GLU A 44 -6.51 3.14 -1.96
C GLU A 44 -6.14 1.74 -2.47
N GLY A 45 -6.96 1.17 -3.36
CA GLY A 45 -6.74 -0.20 -3.88
C GLY A 45 -5.47 -0.31 -4.71
N THR A 46 -5.19 0.70 -5.53
CA THR A 46 -3.95 0.81 -6.29
C THR A 46 -2.76 1.09 -5.37
N ALA A 47 -2.93 1.92 -4.33
CA ALA A 47 -1.89 2.12 -3.32
C ALA A 47 -1.52 0.83 -2.57
N ALA A 48 -2.51 0.04 -2.16
CA ALA A 48 -2.29 -1.27 -1.54
C ALA A 48 -1.54 -2.23 -2.49
N SER A 49 -1.88 -2.21 -3.78
CA SER A 49 -1.20 -3.02 -4.80
C SER A 49 0.25 -2.58 -5.07
N GLU A 50 0.54 -1.29 -5.02
CA GLU A 50 1.92 -0.77 -5.07
C GLU A 50 2.72 -1.18 -3.83
N ALA A 51 2.09 -1.17 -2.64
CA ALA A 51 2.72 -1.68 -1.42
C ALA A 51 3.04 -3.18 -1.51
N MET A 52 2.10 -4.00 -2.00
CA MET A 52 2.33 -5.42 -2.29
C MET A 52 3.50 -5.61 -3.27
N SER A 53 3.52 -4.86 -4.38
CA SER A 53 4.55 -4.96 -5.41
C SER A 53 5.93 -4.55 -4.88
N MET A 54 6.00 -3.50 -4.06
CA MET A 54 7.21 -3.07 -3.37
C MET A 54 7.75 -4.17 -2.46
N LEU A 55 6.91 -4.77 -1.62
CA LEU A 55 7.30 -5.87 -0.73
C LEU A 55 7.76 -7.10 -1.53
N PHE A 56 7.06 -7.43 -2.62
CA PHE A 56 7.42 -8.55 -3.49
C PHE A 56 8.80 -8.35 -4.15
N GLY A 57 9.13 -7.13 -4.56
CA GLY A 57 10.44 -6.77 -5.13
C GLY A 57 11.59 -6.75 -4.12
N GLN A 58 11.29 -6.49 -2.84
CA GLN A 58 12.28 -6.40 -1.76
C GLN A 58 12.69 -7.76 -1.17
N ARG A 59 12.04 -8.86 -1.57
CA ARG A 59 12.40 -10.24 -1.14
C ARG A 59 13.84 -10.58 -1.55
N LYS A 60 14.63 -11.11 -0.60
CA LYS A 60 16.04 -11.51 -0.82
C LYS A 60 16.27 -12.97 -0.47
N GLY A 61 17.34 -13.54 -1.02
CA GLY A 61 17.82 -14.89 -0.69
C GLY A 61 16.75 -15.98 -0.90
N LYS A 62 16.57 -16.83 0.12
CA LYS A 62 15.62 -17.94 0.13
C LYS A 62 14.16 -17.49 -0.10
N LYS A 63 13.76 -16.36 0.50
CA LYS A 63 12.41 -15.79 0.34
C LYS A 63 12.06 -15.41 -1.10
N ARG A 64 13.05 -15.04 -1.93
CA ARG A 64 12.80 -14.71 -3.35
C ARG A 64 12.25 -15.89 -4.15
N LYS A 65 12.57 -17.12 -3.73
CA LYS A 65 12.14 -18.36 -4.41
C LYS A 65 10.90 -18.98 -3.78
N GLU A 66 10.71 -18.79 -2.47
CA GLU A 66 9.72 -19.55 -1.70
C GLU A 66 8.53 -18.70 -1.24
N ALA A 67 8.69 -17.38 -1.10
CA ALA A 67 7.68 -16.53 -0.50
C ALA A 67 6.81 -15.83 -1.55
N ASN A 68 5.83 -16.51 -2.13
CA ASN A 68 4.95 -15.99 -3.19
C ASN A 68 3.53 -15.61 -2.70
N VAL A 69 3.25 -15.69 -1.40
CA VAL A 69 1.93 -15.42 -0.84
C VAL A 69 1.88 -14.04 -0.17
N PHE A 70 0.87 -13.25 -0.53
CA PHE A 70 0.50 -12.02 0.14
C PHE A 70 -0.82 -12.23 0.88
N PHE A 71 -0.82 -12.04 2.19
CA PHE A 71 -2.03 -12.15 2.98
C PHE A 71 -2.83 -10.85 2.95
N VAL A 72 -4.15 -10.94 2.88
CA VAL A 72 -5.05 -9.79 2.98
C VAL A 72 -6.14 -10.12 3.97
N SER A 73 -6.34 -9.27 4.98
CA SER A 73 -7.44 -9.47 5.90
C SER A 73 -8.78 -9.39 5.18
N GLU A 74 -9.71 -10.28 5.53
CA GLU A 74 -11.10 -10.20 5.08
C GLU A 74 -11.83 -8.93 5.57
N SER A 75 -11.28 -8.24 6.58
CA SER A 75 -11.76 -6.94 7.05
C SER A 75 -11.36 -5.77 6.14
N CYS A 76 -10.53 -5.99 5.11
CA CYS A 76 -10.25 -4.99 4.10
C CYS A 76 -11.47 -4.69 3.23
N HIS A 77 -11.51 -3.49 2.65
CA HIS A 77 -12.59 -3.15 1.74
C HIS A 77 -12.63 -4.10 0.52
N PRO A 78 -13.82 -4.56 0.10
CA PRO A 78 -13.95 -5.57 -0.96
C PRO A 78 -13.33 -5.13 -2.28
N GLN A 79 -13.45 -3.84 -2.65
CA GLN A 79 -12.82 -3.29 -3.84
C GLN A 79 -11.28 -3.29 -3.75
N THR A 80 -10.71 -3.10 -2.56
CA THR A 80 -9.26 -3.15 -2.35
C THR A 80 -8.74 -4.57 -2.57
N ILE A 81 -9.47 -5.57 -2.05
CA ILE A 81 -9.17 -6.99 -2.25
C ILE A 81 -9.23 -7.35 -3.75
N GLU A 82 -10.26 -6.91 -4.46
CA GLU A 82 -10.42 -7.19 -5.89
C GLU A 82 -9.30 -6.58 -6.75
N VAL A 83 -8.91 -5.33 -6.45
CA VAL A 83 -7.77 -4.67 -7.12
C VAL A 83 -6.47 -5.42 -6.85
N LEU A 84 -6.22 -5.86 -5.61
CA LEU A 84 -5.04 -6.67 -5.27
C LEU A 84 -5.00 -7.98 -6.04
N GLN A 85 -6.11 -8.73 -6.07
CA GLN A 85 -6.21 -9.98 -6.83
C GLN A 85 -5.92 -9.76 -8.32
N THR A 86 -6.52 -8.73 -8.90
CA THR A 86 -6.30 -8.35 -10.31
C THR A 86 -4.84 -7.99 -10.60
N ARG A 87 -4.17 -7.30 -9.67
CA ARG A 87 -2.77 -6.88 -9.81
C ARG A 87 -1.77 -7.99 -9.51
N ALA A 88 -2.15 -8.98 -8.72
CA ALA A 88 -1.32 -10.11 -8.31
C ALA A 88 -1.19 -11.18 -9.42
N GLU A 89 -2.26 -11.42 -10.18
CA GLU A 89 -2.29 -12.40 -11.28
C GLU A 89 -1.11 -12.27 -12.28
N PRO A 90 -0.82 -11.09 -12.87
CA PRO A 90 0.25 -10.97 -13.87
C PRO A 90 1.67 -11.10 -13.31
N ILE A 91 1.84 -11.05 -11.98
CA ILE A 91 3.15 -11.10 -11.32
C ILE A 91 3.36 -12.39 -10.50
N ASP A 92 2.46 -13.37 -10.67
CA ASP A 92 2.51 -14.69 -10.02
C ASP A 92 2.57 -14.62 -8.48
N VAL A 93 1.74 -13.72 -7.92
CA VAL A 93 1.52 -13.60 -6.47
C VAL A 93 0.20 -14.29 -6.09
N GLU A 94 0.25 -15.14 -5.07
CA GLU A 94 -0.94 -15.74 -4.47
C GLU A 94 -1.53 -14.76 -3.43
N ILE A 95 -2.75 -14.28 -3.65
CA ILE A 95 -3.51 -13.55 -2.62
C ILE A 95 -4.24 -14.55 -1.73
N ARG A 96 -3.92 -14.53 -0.44
CA ARG A 96 -4.62 -15.31 0.58
C ARG A 96 -5.49 -14.38 1.43
N VAL A 97 -6.81 -14.48 1.25
CA VAL A 97 -7.78 -13.72 2.06
C VAL A 97 -8.25 -14.56 3.24
N GLY A 98 -8.36 -13.97 4.43
CA GLY A 98 -8.95 -14.64 5.59
C GLY A 98 -8.93 -13.79 6.86
N ASP A 99 -9.33 -14.41 7.98
CA ASP A 99 -9.23 -13.83 9.32
C ASP A 99 -7.75 -13.67 9.69
N HIS A 100 -7.36 -12.43 10.00
CA HIS A 100 -5.97 -12.10 10.35
C HIS A 100 -5.58 -12.63 11.74
N ASN A 101 -6.55 -12.97 12.59
CA ASN A 101 -6.31 -13.56 13.91
C ASN A 101 -5.88 -15.03 13.84
N GLU A 102 -6.20 -15.73 12.75
CA GLU A 102 -5.85 -17.13 12.53
C GLU A 102 -4.59 -17.32 11.67
N LEU A 103 -3.93 -16.22 11.28
CA LEU A 103 -2.78 -16.25 10.38
C LEU A 103 -1.51 -16.79 11.07
N ASP A 104 -0.93 -17.86 10.54
CA ASP A 104 0.43 -18.29 10.88
C ASP A 104 1.46 -17.39 10.20
N VAL A 105 1.93 -16.36 10.92
CA VAL A 105 2.96 -15.42 10.46
C VAL A 105 4.34 -16.07 10.23
N THR A 106 4.54 -17.32 10.67
CA THR A 106 5.78 -18.06 10.45
C THR A 106 5.81 -18.83 9.13
N ASP A 107 4.70 -18.85 8.38
CA ASP A 107 4.63 -19.49 7.06
C ASP A 107 5.73 -18.91 6.13
N PRO A 108 6.70 -19.73 5.70
CA PRO A 108 7.81 -19.26 4.85
C PRO A 108 7.35 -18.78 3.47
N LYS A 109 6.11 -19.09 3.08
CA LYS A 109 5.52 -18.62 1.82
C LYS A 109 5.04 -17.17 1.90
N LEU A 110 4.85 -16.61 3.09
CA LEU A 110 4.39 -15.23 3.26
C LEU A 110 5.53 -14.24 3.02
N PHE A 111 5.26 -13.22 2.21
CA PHE A 111 6.17 -12.08 2.03
C PHE A 111 5.63 -10.75 2.55
N GLY A 112 4.33 -10.68 2.83
CA GLY A 112 3.69 -9.50 3.37
C GLY A 112 2.23 -9.77 3.72
N MET A 113 1.64 -8.82 4.43
CA MET A 113 0.23 -8.82 4.78
C MET A 113 -0.35 -7.41 4.64
N LEU A 114 -1.65 -7.33 4.37
CA LEU A 114 -2.44 -6.10 4.43
C LEU A 114 -3.53 -6.24 5.48
N LEU A 115 -3.57 -5.27 6.40
CA LEU A 115 -4.61 -5.11 7.42
C LEU A 115 -5.33 -3.78 7.18
N GLN A 116 -6.63 -3.75 7.48
CA GLN A 116 -7.44 -2.53 7.42
C GLN A 116 -7.60 -1.97 8.83
N TYR A 117 -7.46 -0.66 8.98
CA TYR A 117 -7.67 0.00 10.26
C TYR A 117 -8.35 1.37 10.11
N PRO A 118 -9.58 1.56 10.63
CA PRO A 118 -10.49 0.53 11.15
C PRO A 118 -10.94 -0.46 10.07
N GLY A 119 -11.44 -1.64 10.47
CA GLY A 119 -12.00 -2.63 9.57
C GLY A 119 -13.16 -2.08 8.71
N THR A 120 -13.49 -2.77 7.62
CA THR A 120 -14.55 -2.34 6.69
C THR A 120 -15.94 -2.25 7.33
N ASP A 121 -16.14 -2.89 8.48
CA ASP A 121 -17.33 -2.86 9.31
C ASP A 121 -17.25 -1.84 10.47
N GLY A 122 -16.13 -1.13 10.58
CA GLY A 122 -15.85 -0.13 11.60
C GLY A 122 -15.17 -0.68 12.86
N THR A 123 -14.78 -1.96 12.88
CA THR A 123 -14.05 -2.55 14.00
C THR A 123 -12.67 -1.92 14.18
N VAL A 124 -12.27 -1.74 15.44
CA VAL A 124 -10.97 -1.21 15.82
C VAL A 124 -10.32 -2.27 16.70
N GLU A 125 -9.20 -2.81 16.24
CA GLU A 125 -8.47 -3.88 16.89
C GLU A 125 -7.01 -3.47 17.11
N ASP A 126 -6.38 -4.08 18.10
CA ASP A 126 -4.96 -3.89 18.41
C ASP A 126 -4.17 -4.97 17.66
N HIS A 127 -3.27 -4.55 16.76
CA HIS A 127 -2.57 -5.41 15.79
C HIS A 127 -1.06 -5.44 16.03
#